data_AF-A0A1I2YBS4-F1
#
_entry.id   AF-A0A1I2YBS4-F1
#
_cell.length_a   1.000
_cell.length_b   1.000
_cell.length_c   1.000
_cell.angle_alpha   90.00
_cell.angle_beta   90.00
_cell.angle_gamma   90.00
#
_symmetry.space_group_name_H-M   'P 1'
#
loop_
_entity.id
_entity.type
_entity.pdbx_description
1 polymer ?
#
loop_
_entity_poly.entity_id
_entity_poly.type
_entity_poly.pdbx_seq_one_letter_code
_entity_poly.pdbx_strand_id
1 'polypeptide(L)'
;MSEQNTNNTNPNENLNTQNPTPDGAKNTENQDGDNSGGHQDKEHMIPKHRFDEVNSKYKELMKDLETLKAEKTERDKKAVEQEKKAKEQQGKFEELYKTTSDELNQTKETYSKATERVVQLEGVINSLLEARLENVPEEFKDLLPQHMNPEQKLEWLANAEKKGLFKTTKKDTPLGERTNPQGSQNADLNKLSPMELLRAAYGQK
;
A
#
# COMPACT_ATOMS: atom_id res chain seq x y z
N MET A 1 -27.03 -25.66 11.80
CA MET A 1 -28.26 -24.90 12.09
C MET A 1 -28.45 -23.88 10.99
N SER A 2 -29.60 -23.98 10.30
CA SER A 2 -30.24 -23.01 9.38
C SER A 2 -29.51 -22.70 8.05
N GLU A 3 -29.87 -23.34 6.93
CA GLU A 3 -31.06 -23.14 6.04
C GLU A 3 -30.98 -21.82 5.25
N GLN A 4 -30.49 -21.86 4.01
CA GLN A 4 -31.28 -21.88 2.75
C GLN A 4 -32.17 -20.65 2.52
N ASN A 5 -31.86 -19.86 1.48
CA ASN A 5 -32.89 -19.16 0.71
C ASN A 5 -32.44 -18.95 -0.76
N THR A 6 -32.77 -19.92 -1.61
CA THR A 6 -32.83 -19.80 -3.07
C THR A 6 -34.30 -19.95 -3.45
N ASN A 7 -34.88 -18.93 -4.10
CA ASN A 7 -35.91 -19.05 -5.14
C ASN A 7 -36.61 -17.70 -5.37
N ASN A 8 -36.56 -17.20 -6.61
CA ASN A 8 -37.70 -16.49 -7.18
C ASN A 8 -37.73 -16.66 -8.70
N THR A 9 -38.23 -17.83 -9.11
CA THR A 9 -38.90 -18.01 -10.40
C THR A 9 -40.38 -18.13 -10.06
N ASN A 10 -41.24 -17.31 -10.67
CA ASN A 10 -42.64 -17.72 -10.83
C ASN A 10 -43.14 -17.38 -12.24
N PRO A 11 -43.62 -18.40 -12.99
CA PRO A 11 -44.31 -18.25 -14.26
C PRO A 11 -45.80 -17.97 -14.03
N ASN A 12 -46.45 -17.30 -14.98
CA ASN A 12 -47.90 -17.44 -15.14
C ASN A 12 -48.31 -17.28 -16.61
N GLU A 13 -48.61 -18.43 -17.22
CA GLU A 13 -49.80 -18.76 -18.02
C GLU A 13 -50.99 -17.79 -17.85
N ASN A 14 -51.99 -17.65 -18.71
CA ASN A 14 -52.44 -18.13 -20.03
C ASN A 14 -53.85 -17.50 -20.17
N LEU A 15 -54.26 -17.04 -21.35
CA LEU A 15 -55.64 -17.09 -21.88
C LEU A 15 -55.59 -16.45 -23.29
N ASN A 16 -55.65 -17.26 -24.37
CA ASN A 16 -56.88 -17.64 -25.09
C ASN A 16 -57.49 -16.41 -25.82
N THR A 17 -57.65 -16.37 -27.14
CA THR A 17 -58.51 -17.24 -27.95
C THR A 17 -58.29 -17.04 -29.47
N GLN A 18 -58.33 -18.16 -30.19
CA GLN A 18 -59.08 -18.40 -31.43
C GLN A 18 -58.63 -17.77 -32.77
N ASN A 19 -58.10 -18.65 -33.63
CA ASN A 19 -58.34 -18.64 -35.08
C ASN A 19 -59.85 -18.68 -35.39
N PRO A 20 -60.28 -18.17 -36.54
CA PRO A 20 -60.77 -19.11 -37.54
C PRO A 20 -60.31 -18.81 -38.98
N THR A 21 -60.28 -19.89 -39.76
CA THR A 21 -60.24 -20.01 -41.22
C THR A 21 -61.36 -19.21 -41.91
N PRO A 22 -61.24 -18.99 -43.23
CA PRO A 22 -62.43 -19.12 -44.07
C PRO A 22 -62.15 -19.97 -45.30
N ASP A 23 -62.84 -21.10 -45.37
CA ASP A 23 -63.05 -21.88 -46.59
C ASP A 23 -64.59 -22.08 -46.72
N GLY A 24 -65.16 -21.67 -47.85
CA GLY A 24 -66.43 -22.23 -48.37
C GLY A 24 -67.78 -21.58 -48.04
N ALA A 25 -68.26 -20.76 -48.99
CA ALA A 25 -69.46 -21.04 -49.84
C ALA A 25 -70.83 -20.35 -49.59
N LYS A 26 -71.42 -20.01 -50.76
CA LYS A 26 -72.81 -19.64 -51.13
C LYS A 26 -73.24 -18.17 -50.99
N ASN A 27 -74.01 -17.57 -51.90
CA ASN A 27 -74.39 -17.80 -53.31
C ASN A 27 -75.25 -16.56 -53.63
N THR A 28 -75.04 -15.87 -54.75
CA THR A 28 -76.16 -15.20 -55.43
C THR A 28 -75.91 -15.33 -56.92
N GLU A 29 -76.86 -16.06 -57.49
CA GLU A 29 -76.97 -16.54 -58.85
C GLU A 29 -77.78 -15.55 -59.68
N ASN A 30 -77.56 -15.61 -61.00
CA ASN A 30 -78.24 -14.96 -62.13
C ASN A 30 -77.70 -13.56 -62.53
N GLN A 31 -77.35 -13.31 -63.79
CA GLN A 31 -77.96 -13.87 -64.99
C GLN A 31 -76.96 -13.95 -66.16
N ASP A 32 -77.01 -15.09 -66.85
CA ASP A 32 -76.48 -15.29 -68.20
C ASP A 32 -76.99 -14.21 -69.15
N GLY A 33 -76.05 -13.57 -69.82
CA GLY A 33 -76.27 -12.75 -71.00
C GLY A 33 -75.24 -13.15 -72.03
N ASP A 34 -75.58 -14.19 -72.79
CA ASP A 34 -74.93 -14.57 -74.04
C ASP A 34 -74.75 -13.33 -74.94
N ASN A 35 -73.50 -12.98 -75.22
CA ASN A 35 -73.17 -12.33 -76.48
C ASN A 35 -71.75 -12.73 -76.90
N SER A 36 -71.71 -13.78 -77.71
CA SER A 36 -70.64 -14.14 -78.62
C SER A 36 -69.92 -12.92 -79.24
N GLY A 37 -68.60 -12.87 -79.09
CA GLY A 37 -67.74 -11.92 -79.81
C GLY A 37 -66.27 -12.14 -79.46
N GLY A 38 -65.54 -12.89 -80.30
CA GLY A 38 -64.17 -13.30 -80.04
C GLY A 38 -63.17 -12.16 -79.86
N HIS A 39 -62.09 -12.46 -79.13
CA HIS A 39 -60.70 -12.13 -79.51
C HIS A 39 -59.72 -12.55 -78.41
N GLN A 40 -58.87 -13.51 -78.79
CA GLN A 40 -57.44 -13.62 -78.46
C GLN A 40 -57.03 -14.00 -77.04
N ASP A 41 -56.01 -14.86 -76.98
CA ASP A 41 -55.06 -15.00 -75.87
C ASP A 41 -54.49 -13.62 -75.51
N LYS A 42 -55.27 -12.85 -74.76
CA LYS A 42 -54.80 -11.63 -74.15
C LYS A 42 -54.00 -12.10 -72.95
N GLU A 43 -52.70 -12.29 -73.16
CA GLU A 43 -51.71 -12.24 -72.09
C GLU A 43 -52.17 -11.19 -71.10
N HIS A 44 -52.52 -11.61 -69.88
CA HIS A 44 -53.01 -10.71 -68.85
C HIS A 44 -51.83 -9.85 -68.40
N MET A 45 -51.53 -8.82 -69.21
CA MET A 45 -50.43 -7.92 -69.01
C MET A 45 -50.71 -7.13 -67.74
N ILE A 46 -49.80 -7.27 -66.77
CA ILE A 46 -49.84 -6.51 -65.54
C ILE A 46 -49.78 -5.02 -65.94
N PRO A 47 -50.76 -4.20 -65.53
CA PRO A 47 -50.73 -2.78 -65.83
C PRO A 47 -49.41 -2.16 -65.35
N LYS A 48 -48.78 -1.36 -66.21
CA LYS A 48 -47.46 -0.74 -65.96
C LYS A 48 -47.36 -0.08 -64.57
N HIS A 49 -48.43 0.57 -64.11
CA HIS A 49 -48.47 1.21 -62.80
C HIS A 49 -48.28 0.24 -61.62
N ARG A 50 -48.79 -0.99 -61.71
CA ARG A 50 -48.60 -2.03 -60.67
C ARG A 50 -47.18 -2.54 -60.65
N PHE A 51 -46.58 -2.71 -61.83
CA PHE A 51 -45.19 -3.13 -61.95
C PHE A 51 -44.23 -2.07 -61.38
N ASP A 52 -44.47 -0.80 -61.68
CA ASP A 52 -43.69 0.31 -61.16
C ASP A 52 -43.82 0.44 -59.62
N GLU A 53 -45.02 0.20 -59.07
CA GLU A 53 -45.27 0.17 -57.62
C GLU A 53 -44.47 -0.94 -56.92
N VAL A 54 -44.48 -2.16 -57.44
CA VAL A 54 -43.75 -3.29 -56.86
C VAL A 54 -42.25 -3.07 -56.93
N ASN A 55 -41.73 -2.56 -58.06
CA ASN A 55 -40.32 -2.25 -58.20
C ASN A 55 -39.87 -1.15 -57.23
N SER A 56 -40.73 -0.15 -56.99
CA SER A 56 -40.46 0.91 -56.01
C SER A 56 -40.37 0.33 -54.61
N LYS A 57 -41.36 -0.48 -54.19
CA LYS A 57 -41.36 -1.16 -52.88
C LYS A 57 -40.18 -2.12 -52.71
N TYR A 58 -39.77 -2.82 -53.77
CA TYR A 58 -38.63 -3.73 -53.72
C TYR A 58 -37.31 -2.97 -53.50
N LYS A 59 -37.13 -1.83 -54.17
CA LYS A 59 -35.96 -0.96 -53.95
C LYS A 59 -35.94 -0.37 -52.54
N GLU A 60 -37.08 0.07 -52.03
CA GLU A 60 -37.22 0.53 -50.64
C GLU A 60 -36.86 -0.58 -49.65
N LEU A 61 -37.44 -1.77 -49.82
CA LEU A 61 -37.15 -2.92 -48.96
C LEU A 61 -35.68 -3.34 -48.98
N MET A 62 -35.02 -3.31 -50.15
CA MET A 62 -33.59 -3.59 -50.23
C MET A 62 -32.75 -2.53 -49.49
N LYS A 63 -33.12 -1.26 -49.60
CA LYS A 63 -32.47 -0.17 -48.86
C LYS A 63 -32.68 -0.33 -47.34
N ASP A 64 -33.87 -0.71 -46.91
CA ASP A 64 -34.16 -0.97 -45.50
C ASP A 64 -33.39 -2.18 -44.98
N LEU A 65 -33.26 -3.25 -45.76
CA LEU A 65 -32.44 -4.41 -45.39
C LEU A 65 -30.95 -4.06 -45.30
N GLU A 66 -30.44 -3.22 -46.20
CA GLU A 66 -29.05 -2.78 -46.19
C GLU A 66 -28.77 -1.87 -44.99
N THR A 67 -29.65 -0.92 -44.69
CA THR A 67 -29.53 -0.05 -43.52
C THR A 67 -29.62 -0.84 -42.22
N LEU A 68 -30.55 -1.80 -42.11
CA LEU A 68 -30.68 -2.64 -40.91
C LEU A 68 -29.47 -3.55 -40.71
N LYS A 69 -28.92 -4.14 -41.80
CA LYS A 69 -27.67 -4.91 -41.73
C LYS A 69 -26.50 -4.03 -41.31
N ALA A 70 -26.35 -2.85 -41.91
CA ALA A 70 -25.31 -1.90 -41.53
C ALA A 70 -25.42 -1.49 -40.07
N GLU A 71 -26.63 -1.11 -39.60
CA GLU A 71 -26.88 -0.76 -38.21
C GLU A 71 -26.55 -1.91 -37.25
N LYS A 72 -26.95 -3.15 -37.59
CA LYS A 72 -26.63 -4.33 -36.78
C LYS A 72 -25.12 -4.53 -36.69
N THR A 73 -24.39 -4.46 -37.82
CA THR A 73 -22.93 -4.62 -37.79
C THR A 73 -22.23 -3.54 -36.97
N GLU A 74 -22.72 -2.29 -37.04
CA GLU A 74 -22.16 -1.20 -36.23
C GLU A 74 -22.50 -1.34 -34.75
N ARG A 75 -23.70 -1.83 -34.42
CA ARG A 75 -24.09 -2.16 -33.04
C ARG A 75 -23.22 -3.27 -32.47
N ASP A 76 -23.00 -4.34 -33.24
CA ASP A 76 -22.17 -5.48 -32.83
C ASP A 76 -20.71 -5.04 -32.63
N LYS A 77 -20.14 -4.23 -33.53
CA LYS A 77 -18.80 -3.64 -33.37
C LYS A 77 -18.70 -2.80 -32.10
N LYS A 78 -19.67 -1.91 -31.85
CA LYS A 78 -19.70 -1.06 -30.65
C LYS A 78 -19.82 -1.89 -29.38
N ALA A 79 -20.64 -2.94 -29.38
CA ALA A 79 -20.79 -3.84 -28.24
C ALA A 79 -19.47 -4.57 -27.92
N VAL A 80 -18.78 -5.10 -28.93
CA VAL A 80 -17.47 -5.76 -28.77
C VAL A 80 -16.41 -4.77 -28.25
N GLU A 81 -16.38 -3.55 -28.78
CA GLU A 81 -15.43 -2.53 -28.32
C GLU A 81 -15.71 -2.10 -26.86
N GLN A 82 -16.97 -1.94 -26.49
CA GLN A 82 -17.38 -1.65 -25.12
C GLN A 82 -17.03 -2.79 -24.17
N GLU A 83 -17.28 -4.04 -24.56
CA GLU A 83 -16.92 -5.21 -23.76
C GLU A 83 -15.41 -5.31 -23.56
N LYS A 84 -14.62 -5.04 -24.62
CA LYS A 84 -13.16 -5.02 -24.53
C LYS A 84 -12.69 -3.91 -23.57
N LYS A 85 -13.23 -2.70 -23.69
CA LYS A 85 -12.91 -1.59 -22.78
C LYS A 85 -13.28 -1.91 -21.33
N ALA A 86 -14.43 -2.54 -21.09
CA ALA A 86 -14.84 -2.96 -19.76
C ALA A 86 -13.89 -4.01 -19.17
N LYS A 87 -13.49 -5.01 -19.96
CA LYS A 87 -12.49 -6.01 -19.54
C LYS A 87 -11.12 -5.40 -19.26
N GLU A 88 -10.66 -4.49 -20.12
CA GLU A 88 -9.40 -3.75 -19.90
C GLU A 88 -9.44 -2.91 -18.62
N GLN A 89 -10.58 -2.26 -18.33
CA GLN A 89 -10.76 -1.51 -17.09
C GLN A 89 -10.77 -2.44 -15.87
N GLN A 90 -11.51 -3.55 -15.92
CA GLN A 90 -11.54 -4.54 -14.85
C GLN A 90 -10.15 -5.11 -14.56
N GLY A 91 -9.38 -5.46 -15.59
CA GLY A 91 -8.00 -5.93 -15.43
C GLY A 91 -7.09 -4.89 -14.78
N LYS A 92 -7.20 -3.61 -15.18
CA LYS A 92 -6.46 -2.51 -14.55
C LYS A 92 -6.82 -2.32 -13.08
N PHE A 93 -8.11 -2.46 -12.73
CA PHE A 93 -8.53 -2.39 -11.33
C PHE A 93 -8.01 -3.56 -10.50
N GLU A 94 -8.03 -4.78 -11.05
CA GLU A 94 -7.49 -5.96 -10.38
C GLU A 94 -5.98 -5.83 -10.16
N GLU A 95 -5.23 -5.36 -11.16
CA GLU A 95 -3.79 -5.09 -11.05
C GLU A 95 -3.51 -4.04 -9.98
N LEU A 96 -4.20 -2.89 -10.04
CA LEU A 96 -4.03 -1.83 -9.04
C LEU A 96 -4.36 -2.31 -7.63
N TYR A 97 -5.38 -3.15 -7.46
CA TYR A 97 -5.72 -3.72 -6.16
C TYR A 97 -4.64 -4.67 -5.65
N LYS A 98 -4.11 -5.54 -6.50
CA LYS A 98 -3.00 -6.44 -6.13
C LYS A 98 -1.77 -5.64 -5.73
N THR A 99 -1.36 -4.68 -6.56
CA THR A 99 -0.21 -3.81 -6.27
C THR A 99 -0.38 -3.05 -4.96
N THR A 100 -1.52 -2.40 -4.74
CA THR A 100 -1.76 -1.63 -3.50
C THR A 100 -1.84 -2.54 -2.27
N SER A 101 -2.42 -3.73 -2.39
CA SER A 101 -2.43 -4.73 -1.32
C SER A 101 -1.01 -5.21 -0.99
N ASP A 102 -0.20 -5.50 -2.01
CA ASP A 102 1.19 -5.94 -1.84
C ASP A 102 2.05 -4.85 -1.21
N GLU A 103 1.93 -3.61 -1.68
CA GLU A 103 2.61 -2.44 -1.09
C GLU A 103 2.21 -2.20 0.38
N LEU A 104 0.93 -2.36 0.70
CA LEU A 104 0.44 -2.22 2.07
C LEU A 104 0.99 -3.32 2.98
N ASN A 105 1.00 -4.56 2.51
CA ASN A 105 1.58 -5.68 3.25
C ASN A 105 3.09 -5.50 3.45
N GLN A 106 3.80 -5.10 2.40
CA GLN A 106 5.24 -4.82 2.46
C GLN A 106 5.54 -3.68 3.44
N THR A 107 4.78 -2.58 3.39
CA THR A 107 4.94 -1.45 4.30
C THR A 107 4.65 -1.84 5.74
N LYS A 108 3.62 -2.66 5.97
CA LYS A 108 3.30 -3.17 7.31
C LYS A 108 4.42 -4.06 7.85
N GLU A 109 4.98 -4.93 7.02
CA GLU A 109 6.10 -5.80 7.41
C GLU A 109 7.35 -4.98 7.73
N THR A 110 7.72 -4.01 6.89
CA THR A 110 8.88 -3.15 7.15
C THR A 110 8.67 -2.29 8.39
N TYR A 111 7.47 -1.78 8.62
CA TYR A 111 7.13 -1.01 9.82
C TYR A 111 7.21 -1.88 11.09
N SER A 112 6.70 -3.12 11.06
CA SER A 112 6.82 -4.06 12.19
C SER A 112 8.28 -4.33 12.52
N LYS A 113 9.09 -4.68 11.51
CA LYS A 113 10.53 -4.93 11.67
C LYS A 113 11.28 -3.70 12.19
N ALA A 114 10.95 -2.51 11.66
CA ALA A 114 11.55 -1.26 12.12
C ALA A 114 11.20 -0.97 13.58
N THR A 115 9.94 -1.18 13.97
CA THR A 115 9.47 -0.99 15.35
C THR A 115 10.15 -1.95 16.31
N GLU A 116 10.21 -3.24 15.96
CA GLU A 116 10.95 -4.25 16.73
C GLU A 116 12.42 -3.86 16.89
N ARG A 117 13.04 -3.37 15.81
CA ARG A 117 14.43 -2.92 15.85
C ARG A 117 14.62 -1.70 16.76
N VAL A 118 13.70 -0.74 16.72
CA VAL A 118 13.71 0.44 17.62
C VAL A 118 13.61 0.00 19.07
N VAL A 119 12.67 -0.87 19.41
CA VAL A 119 12.51 -1.39 20.79
C VAL A 119 13.77 -2.11 21.26
N GLN A 120 14.39 -2.93 20.40
CA GLN A 120 15.67 -3.58 20.72
C GLN A 120 16.80 -2.56 20.96
N LEU A 121 16.90 -1.54 20.10
CA LEU A 121 17.91 -0.50 20.23
C LEU A 121 17.70 0.33 21.50
N GLU A 122 16.46 0.70 21.81
CA GLU A 122 16.11 1.38 23.06
C GLU A 122 16.49 0.55 24.29
N GLY A 123 16.26 -0.77 24.27
CA GLY A 123 16.72 -1.67 25.33
C GLY A 123 18.25 -1.70 25.49
N VAL A 124 18.99 -1.77 24.38
CA VAL A 124 20.46 -1.72 24.40
C VAL A 124 20.97 -0.36 24.90
N ILE A 125 20.34 0.74 24.46
CA ILE A 125 20.69 2.10 24.89
C ILE A 125 20.45 2.27 26.39
N ASN A 126 19.31 1.80 26.92
CA ASN A 126 19.01 1.89 28.34
C ASN A 126 19.97 1.04 29.19
N SER A 127 20.27 -0.19 28.78
CA SER A 127 21.26 -1.02 29.49
C SER A 127 22.67 -0.42 29.45
N LEU A 128 23.07 0.20 28.34
CA LEU A 128 24.32 0.96 28.25
C LEU A 128 24.30 2.19 29.17
N LEU A 129 23.18 2.91 29.23
CA LEU A 129 23.00 4.06 30.10
C LEU A 129 23.15 3.64 31.57
N GLU A 130 22.47 2.58 32.00
CA GLU A 130 22.57 2.03 33.35
C GLU A 130 24.00 1.62 33.70
N ALA A 131 24.67 0.85 32.85
CA ALA A 131 26.07 0.46 33.04
C ALA A 131 27.02 1.67 33.14
N ARG A 132 26.72 2.76 32.42
CA ARG A 132 27.49 4.00 32.53
C ARG A 132 27.17 4.78 33.80
N LEU A 133 25.91 4.80 34.25
CA LEU A 133 25.49 5.45 35.49
C LEU A 133 26.07 4.78 36.74
N GLU A 134 26.27 3.46 36.72
CA GLU A 134 26.97 2.73 37.80
C GLU A 134 28.41 3.20 38.00
N ASN A 135 29.08 3.60 36.91
CA ASN A 135 30.45 4.11 36.96
C ASN A 135 30.53 5.60 37.35
N VAL A 136 29.40 6.30 37.47
CA VAL A 136 29.36 7.71 37.85
C VAL A 136 29.35 7.83 39.38
N PRO A 137 30.32 8.55 39.99
CA PRO A 137 30.31 8.82 41.43
C PRO A 137 29.03 9.56 41.86
N GLU A 138 28.51 9.27 43.06
CA GLU A 138 27.22 9.81 43.54
C GLU A 138 27.16 11.33 43.54
N GLU A 139 28.28 11.99 43.83
CA GLU A 139 28.42 13.46 43.84
C GLU A 139 28.05 14.10 42.49
N PHE A 140 28.21 13.37 41.39
CA PHE A 140 27.92 13.86 40.04
C PHE A 140 26.59 13.35 39.50
N LYS A 141 25.84 12.52 40.25
CA LYS A 141 24.51 12.05 39.83
C LYS A 141 23.50 13.19 39.70
N ASP A 142 23.63 14.22 40.55
CA ASP A 142 22.77 15.41 40.51
C ASP A 142 23.02 16.31 39.28
N LEU A 143 24.16 16.16 38.62
CA LEU A 143 24.48 16.93 37.40
C LEU A 143 23.84 16.34 36.14
N LEU A 144 23.23 15.15 36.23
CA LEU A 144 22.58 14.50 35.09
C LEU A 144 21.28 15.22 34.70
N PRO A 145 21.15 15.68 33.45
CA PRO A 145 19.90 16.27 32.99
C PRO A 145 18.76 15.25 33.01
N GLN A 146 17.69 15.52 33.77
CA GLN A 146 16.57 14.58 33.93
C GLN A 146 15.66 14.50 32.68
N HIS A 147 15.48 15.61 31.97
CA HIS A 147 14.54 15.75 30.83
C HIS A 147 15.13 15.45 29.45
N MET A 148 16.24 14.70 29.38
CA MET A 148 16.84 14.28 28.09
C MET A 148 16.46 12.86 27.69
N ASN A 149 16.48 12.61 26.38
CA ASN A 149 16.36 11.27 25.83
C ASN A 149 17.59 10.42 26.21
N PRO A 150 17.45 9.08 26.32
CA PRO A 150 18.56 8.20 26.68
C PRO A 150 19.81 8.37 25.81
N GLU A 151 19.64 8.57 24.50
CA GLU A 151 20.75 8.83 23.57
C GLU A 151 21.51 10.12 23.89
N GLN A 152 20.78 11.20 24.18
CA GLN A 152 21.36 12.49 24.53
C GLN A 152 22.03 12.44 25.90
N LYS A 153 21.47 11.68 26.83
CA LYS A 153 22.10 11.42 28.12
C LYS A 153 23.43 10.69 27.94
N LEU A 154 23.49 9.64 27.13
CA LEU A 154 24.73 8.95 26.79
C LEU A 154 25.77 9.88 26.16
N GLU A 155 25.35 10.73 25.22
CA GLU A 155 26.25 11.72 24.60
C GLU A 155 26.78 12.72 25.63
N TRP A 156 25.93 13.22 26.52
CA TRP A 156 26.34 14.10 27.61
C TRP A 156 27.34 13.40 28.54
N LEU A 157 27.07 12.16 28.95
CA LEU A 157 27.99 11.36 29.78
C LEU A 157 29.33 11.18 29.08
N ALA A 158 29.33 10.82 27.79
CA ALA A 158 30.56 10.66 27.01
C ALA A 158 31.36 11.96 26.94
N ASN A 159 30.69 13.11 26.78
CA ASN A 159 31.32 14.42 26.77
C ASN A 159 31.85 14.83 28.16
N ALA A 160 31.11 14.52 29.23
CA ALA A 160 31.53 14.77 30.61
C ALA A 160 32.75 13.91 30.98
N GLU A 161 32.76 12.63 30.58
CA GLU A 161 33.89 11.73 30.76
C GLU A 161 35.13 12.22 30.01
N LYS A 162 34.98 12.60 28.73
CA LYS A 162 36.08 13.18 27.92
C LYS A 162 36.64 14.46 28.53
N LYS A 163 35.78 15.30 29.11
CA LYS A 163 36.19 16.52 29.84
C LYS A 163 36.83 16.24 31.19
N GLY A 164 36.84 14.98 31.64
CA GLY A 164 37.49 14.54 32.86
C GLY A 164 36.65 14.71 34.12
N LEU A 165 35.33 14.92 34.00
CA LEU A 165 34.43 15.14 35.14
C LEU A 165 34.41 13.94 36.10
N PHE A 166 34.53 12.73 35.56
CA PHE A 166 34.54 11.47 36.32
C PHE A 166 35.94 10.92 36.59
N LYS A 167 37.02 11.68 36.28
CA LYS A 167 38.36 11.28 36.71
C LYS A 167 38.40 11.42 38.23
N THR A 168 38.36 10.29 38.92
CA THR A 168 38.61 10.25 40.36
C THR A 168 39.97 10.87 40.60
N THR A 169 39.96 12.10 41.12
CA THR A 169 41.11 12.69 41.80
C THR A 169 41.25 11.97 43.14
N LYS A 170 41.57 10.67 43.10
CA LYS A 170 42.32 10.07 44.18
C LYS A 170 43.67 10.80 44.13
N LYS A 171 43.73 11.96 44.78
CA LYS A 171 45.00 12.40 45.34
C LYS A 171 45.40 11.22 46.21
N ASP A 172 46.40 10.48 45.76
CA ASP A 172 47.23 9.66 46.64
C ASP A 172 47.77 10.62 47.69
N THR A 173 46.94 10.89 48.69
CA THR A 173 47.35 11.57 49.90
C THR A 173 48.03 10.43 50.63
N PRO A 174 49.37 10.40 50.69
CA PRO A 174 50.05 9.32 51.38
C PRO A 174 49.51 9.30 52.81
N LEU A 175 48.75 8.25 53.13
CA LEU A 175 48.17 8.08 54.45
C LEU A 175 49.33 7.80 55.41
N GLY A 176 49.78 8.85 56.08
CA GLY A 176 51.00 8.85 56.87
C GLY A 176 52.10 9.66 56.22
N GLU A 177 51.98 10.99 56.24
CA GLU A 177 53.21 11.76 56.39
C GLU A 177 53.87 11.32 57.70
N ARG A 178 55.16 10.98 57.61
CA ARG A 178 55.95 10.49 58.74
C ARG A 178 55.90 11.57 59.82
N THR A 179 55.18 11.29 60.92
CA THR A 179 55.11 12.15 62.12
C THR A 179 56.42 12.22 62.89
N ASN A 180 57.49 11.59 62.37
CA ASN A 180 58.84 11.74 62.86
C ASN A 180 59.51 12.89 62.10
N PRO A 181 60.04 13.94 62.77
CA PRO A 181 60.88 14.93 62.08
C PRO A 181 61.94 14.14 61.30
N GLN A 182 62.10 14.47 60.03
CA GLN A 182 63.04 13.76 59.16
C GLN A 182 64.36 13.61 59.89
N GLY A 183 64.67 12.36 60.22
CA GLY A 183 65.95 11.99 60.80
C GLY A 183 67.03 12.64 59.96
N SER A 184 67.88 13.37 60.67
CA SER A 184 69.21 13.84 60.32
C SER A 184 69.62 13.36 58.94
N GLN A 185 69.78 14.30 58.00
CA GLN A 185 70.51 14.00 56.78
C GLN A 185 71.80 13.33 57.24
N ASN A 186 72.02 12.08 56.83
CA ASN A 186 73.29 11.41 57.03
C ASN A 186 74.28 12.22 56.21
N ALA A 187 74.84 13.25 56.84
CA ALA A 187 75.84 14.10 56.25
C ALA A 187 77.03 13.18 55.95
N ASP A 188 77.30 12.97 54.67
CA ASP A 188 78.37 12.12 54.19
C ASP A 188 79.69 12.67 54.74
N LEU A 189 80.20 12.06 55.82
CA LEU A 189 81.37 12.53 56.58
C LEU A 189 82.64 12.61 55.70
N ASN A 190 82.63 11.93 54.55
CA ASN A 190 83.71 11.95 53.58
C ASN A 190 83.77 13.22 52.73
N LYS A 191 82.71 14.04 52.74
CA LYS A 191 82.60 15.28 51.96
C LYS A 191 82.72 16.55 52.81
N LEU A 192 82.89 16.39 54.13
CA LEU A 192 83.04 17.48 55.08
C LEU A 192 84.52 17.79 55.28
N SER A 193 84.85 19.07 55.37
CA SER A 193 86.21 19.48 55.72
C SER A 193 86.54 19.05 57.16
N PRO A 194 87.82 18.83 57.51
CA PRO A 194 88.22 18.43 58.86
C PRO A 194 87.68 19.37 59.97
N MET A 195 87.48 20.64 59.65
CA MET A 195 86.97 21.64 60.60
C MET A 195 85.45 21.53 60.81
N GLU A 196 84.70 21.16 59.77
CA GLU A 196 83.25 20.91 59.87
C GLU A 196 82.97 19.60 60.59
N LEU A 197 83.84 18.59 60.43
CA LEU A 197 83.78 17.33 61.17
C LEU A 197 83.93 17.55 62.67
N LEU A 198 84.88 18.40 63.08
CA LEU A 198 85.08 18.77 64.48
C LEU A 198 83.84 19.49 65.05
N ARG A 199 83.26 20.42 64.29
CA ARG A 199 82.06 21.15 64.72
C ARG A 199 80.84 20.23 64.89
N ALA A 200 80.68 19.25 63.99
CA ALA A 200 79.60 18.28 64.08
C ALA A 200 79.75 17.36 65.31
N ALA A 201 80.99 16.95 65.64
CA ALA A 201 81.27 16.06 66.77
C ALA A 201 81.07 16.73 68.15
N TYR A 202 81.31 18.03 68.26
CA TYR A 202 81.23 18.75 69.54
C TYR A 202 79.99 19.66 69.68
N GLY A 203 79.12 19.71 68.67
CA GLY A 203 77.97 20.63 68.59
C GLY A 203 76.65 20.11 69.19
N GLN A 204 76.60 18.90 69.75
CA GLN A 204 75.41 18.39 70.43
C GLN A 204 75.50 18.60 71.94
N LYS A 205 74.84 19.65 72.42
CA LYS A 205 74.32 19.78 73.79
C LYS A 205 72.84 20.15 73.71
#